data_AF-O28434-F1
#
_entry.id   AF-O28434-F1
#
_cell.length_a   1.000
_cell.length_b   1.000
_cell.length_c   1.000
_cell.angle_alpha   90.00
_cell.angle_beta   90.00
_cell.angle_gamma   90.00
#
_symmetry.space_group_name_H-M   'P 1'
#
loop_
_entity.id
_entity.type
_entity.pdbx_description
1 polymer ?
#
loop_
_entity_poly.entity_id
_entity_poly.type
_entity_poly.pdbx_seq_one_letter_code
_entity_poly.pdbx_strand_id
1 'polypeptide(L)'
;MERYPGSVMLEYMTVTAGGVNTVQITYGTEDSGNSVFQWYVNKLKSEGWEVMTSTSEGQYFVGGSKGSSYIQVEITEEAFTKISVTYTSS
;
A
#
# COMPACT_ATOMS: atom_id res chain seq x y z
N MET A 1 6.02 -0.08 7.69
CA MET A 1 5.63 -1.07 6.66
C MET A 1 6.80 -1.26 5.71
N GLU A 2 7.11 -2.50 5.36
CA GLU A 2 8.11 -2.82 4.34
C GLU A 2 7.55 -2.52 2.94
N ARG A 3 8.39 -2.01 2.03
CA ARG A 3 8.01 -1.83 0.62
C ARG A 3 8.04 -3.17 -0.11
N TYR A 4 7.27 -3.31 -1.18
CA TYR A 4 7.34 -4.48 -2.05
C TYR A 4 8.78 -4.70 -2.55
N PRO A 5 9.37 -5.92 -2.43
CA PRO A 5 10.74 -6.19 -2.86
C PRO A 5 10.96 -5.85 -4.34
N GLY A 6 12.14 -5.30 -4.67
CA GLY A 6 12.47 -4.93 -6.06
C GLY A 6 11.80 -3.66 -6.59
N SER A 7 10.79 -3.11 -5.90
CA SER A 7 10.18 -1.83 -6.30
C SER A 7 11.17 -0.65 -6.22
N VAL A 8 10.85 0.46 -6.89
CA VAL A 8 11.61 1.72 -6.83
C VAL A 8 10.70 2.81 -6.30
N MET A 9 11.16 3.61 -5.33
CA MET A 9 10.39 4.74 -4.82
C MET A 9 10.38 5.86 -5.87
N LEU A 10 9.19 6.34 -6.20
CA LEU A 10 8.96 7.40 -7.18
C LEU A 10 8.64 8.72 -6.48
N GLU A 11 7.78 8.66 -5.45
CA GLU A 11 7.32 9.84 -4.72
C GLU A 11 7.21 9.52 -3.21
N TYR A 12 7.43 10.55 -2.38
CA TYR A 12 7.30 10.47 -0.94
C TYR A 12 6.76 11.79 -0.39
N MET A 13 5.75 11.71 0.47
CA MET A 13 5.18 12.85 1.18
C MET A 13 4.81 12.45 2.60
N THR A 14 4.95 13.39 3.54
CA THR A 14 4.39 13.27 4.87
C THR A 14 3.64 14.53 5.24
N VAL A 15 2.49 14.37 5.89
CA VAL A 15 1.65 15.46 6.37
C VAL A 15 1.27 15.15 7.81
N THR A 16 1.40 16.12 8.70
CA THR A 16 0.89 16.02 10.08
C THR A 16 -0.12 17.13 10.31
N ALA A 17 -1.36 16.76 10.65
CA ALA A 17 -2.45 17.69 10.89
C ALA A 17 -3.39 17.15 11.97
N GLY A 18 -3.76 17.99 12.94
CA GLY A 18 -4.74 17.61 13.98
C GLY A 18 -4.35 16.40 14.84
N GLY A 19 -3.05 16.16 15.05
CA GLY A 19 -2.55 14.98 15.77
C GLY A 19 -2.47 13.69 14.93
N VAL A 20 -2.92 13.75 13.67
CA VAL A 20 -2.81 12.64 12.72
C VAL A 20 -1.56 12.81 11.88
N ASN A 21 -0.74 11.77 11.78
CA ASN A 21 0.36 11.68 10.84
C ASN A 21 -0.04 10.80 9.66
N THR A 22 0.16 11.31 8.45
CA THR A 22 -0.04 10.58 7.20
C THR A 22 1.27 10.55 6.42
N VAL A 23 1.63 9.35 5.95
CA VAL A 23 2.75 9.10 5.05
C VAL A 23 2.20 8.55 3.75
N GLN A 24 2.55 9.17 2.63
CA GLN A 24 2.19 8.74 1.29
C GLN A 24 3.46 8.42 0.51
N ILE A 25 3.51 7.23 -0.08
CA ILE A 25 4.66 6.78 -0.86
C ILE A 25 4.16 6.10 -2.12
N THR A 26 4.70 6.49 -3.26
CA THR A 26 4.44 5.82 -4.53
C THR A 26 5.69 5.06 -4.96
N TYR A 27 5.51 3.80 -5.35
CA TYR A 27 6.55 2.96 -5.93
C TYR A 27 6.18 2.50 -7.34
N GLY A 28 7.18 2.08 -8.11
CA GLY A 28 7.02 1.36 -9.38
C GLY A 28 7.75 0.02 -9.35
N THR A 29 7.21 -0.99 -10.04
CA THR A 29 7.86 -2.29 -10.27
C THR A 29 7.44 -2.88 -11.62
N GLU A 30 8.26 -3.76 -12.20
CA GLU A 30 7.93 -4.52 -13.42
C GLU A 30 7.08 -5.77 -13.13
N ASP A 31 6.95 -6.16 -11.86
CA ASP A 31 6.13 -7.29 -11.45
C ASP A 31 4.64 -7.03 -11.67
N SER A 32 3.86 -8.09 -11.92
CA SER A 32 2.40 -7.95 -12.07
C SER A 32 1.71 -7.39 -10.83
N GLY A 33 0.65 -6.60 -11.04
CA GLY A 33 -0.21 -6.06 -10.00
C GLY A 33 -0.79 -7.13 -9.10
N ASN A 34 -1.14 -8.31 -9.64
CA ASN A 34 -1.61 -9.43 -8.83
C ASN A 34 -0.53 -9.98 -7.88
N SER A 35 0.73 -10.09 -8.31
CA SER A 35 1.85 -10.52 -7.43
C SER A 35 2.05 -9.53 -6.28
N VAL A 36 2.05 -8.24 -6.60
CA VAL A 36 2.16 -7.15 -5.62
C VAL A 36 0.99 -7.18 -4.64
N PHE A 37 -0.23 -7.35 -5.15
CA PHE A 37 -1.46 -7.43 -4.36
C PHE A 37 -1.39 -8.57 -3.34
N GLN A 38 -1.08 -9.79 -3.79
CA GLN A 38 -0.97 -10.95 -2.90
C GLN A 38 0.14 -10.77 -1.86
N TRP A 39 1.26 -10.14 -2.23
CA TRP A 39 2.33 -9.84 -1.30
C TRP A 39 1.86 -8.92 -0.17
N TYR A 40 1.20 -7.80 -0.48
CA TYR A 40 0.70 -6.88 0.55
C TYR A 40 -0.37 -7.52 1.44
N VAL A 41 -1.29 -8.30 0.88
CA VAL A 41 -2.29 -9.04 1.65
C VAL A 41 -1.63 -9.98 2.66
N ASN A 42 -0.67 -10.79 2.21
CA ASN A 42 0.03 -11.74 3.07
C ASN A 42 0.89 -11.05 4.12
N LYS A 43 1.59 -9.98 3.73
CA LYS A 43 2.44 -9.19 4.62
C LYS A 43 1.63 -8.57 5.74
N LEU A 44 0.53 -7.88 5.40
CA LEU A 44 -0.36 -7.27 6.39
C LEU A 44 -0.98 -8.31 7.33
N LYS A 45 -1.49 -9.43 6.80
CA LYS A 45 -2.03 -10.51 7.62
C LYS A 45 -0.98 -11.09 8.58
N SER A 46 0.25 -11.29 8.10
CA SER A 46 1.36 -11.82 8.92
C SER A 46 1.79 -10.86 10.03
N GLU A 47 1.59 -9.56 9.82
CA GLU A 47 1.87 -8.51 10.80
C GLU A 47 0.67 -8.24 11.75
N GLY A 48 -0.41 -9.01 11.63
CA GLY A 48 -1.58 -8.94 12.51
C GLY A 48 -2.49 -7.74 12.22
N TRP A 49 -2.56 -7.29 10.97
CA TRP A 49 -3.54 -6.30 10.51
C TRP A 49 -4.88 -6.97 10.20
N GLU A 50 -5.97 -6.26 10.45
CA GLU A 50 -7.28 -6.60 9.90
C GLU A 50 -7.32 -6.12 8.45
N VAL A 51 -7.39 -7.05 7.49
CA VAL A 51 -7.21 -6.75 6.06
C VAL A 51 -8.52 -6.80 5.30
N MET A 52 -8.77 -5.78 4.49
CA MET A 52 -9.83 -5.72 3.49
C MET A 52 -9.22 -5.60 2.09
N THR A 53 -9.85 -6.21 1.10
CA THR A 53 -9.35 -6.18 -0.28
C THR A 53 -10.48 -5.90 -1.26
N SER A 54 -10.17 -5.20 -2.34
CA SER A 54 -11.04 -5.06 -3.50
C SER A 54 -10.20 -5.17 -4.77
N THR A 55 -10.77 -5.74 -5.82
CA THR A 55 -10.11 -5.89 -7.12
C THR A 55 -11.09 -5.55 -8.23
N SER A 56 -10.67 -4.70 -9.16
CA SER A 56 -11.31 -4.45 -10.45
C SER A 56 -10.30 -4.68 -11.57
N GLU A 57 -10.75 -4.65 -12.82
CA GLU A 57 -9.88 -4.88 -13.97
C GLU A 57 -8.68 -3.91 -13.95
N GLY A 58 -7.46 -4.46 -13.81
CA GLY A 58 -6.20 -3.71 -13.75
C GLY A 58 -5.95 -2.90 -12.46
N GLN A 59 -6.82 -3.00 -11.44
CA GLN A 59 -6.71 -2.23 -10.21
C GLN A 59 -6.95 -3.11 -8.98
N TYR A 60 -6.03 -3.03 -8.02
CA TYR A 60 -6.10 -3.76 -6.77
C TYR A 60 -6.01 -2.81 -5.59
N PHE A 61 -6.81 -3.11 -4.57
CA PHE A 61 -6.86 -2.35 -3.33
C PHE A 61 -6.62 -3.28 -2.15
N VAL A 62 -5.72 -2.88 -1.24
CA VAL A 62 -5.51 -3.51 0.05
C VAL A 62 -5.62 -2.45 1.14
N GLY A 63 -6.64 -2.59 1.99
CA GLY A 63 -6.80 -1.80 3.20
C GLY A 63 -6.41 -2.62 4.44
N GLY A 64 -5.84 -1.96 5.44
CA GLY A 64 -5.53 -2.57 6.72
C GLY A 64 -5.79 -1.62 7.90
N SER A 65 -6.30 -2.15 9.01
CA SER A 65 -6.37 -1.45 10.29
C SER A 65 -5.66 -2.21 11.41
N LYS A 66 -5.01 -1.47 12.31
CA LYS A 66 -4.37 -1.99 13.52
C LYS A 66 -4.32 -0.91 14.60
N GLY A 67 -5.16 -1.03 15.62
CA GLY A 67 -5.31 0.02 16.64
C GLY A 67 -5.78 1.35 16.03
N SER A 68 -5.08 2.44 16.30
CA SER A 68 -5.32 3.77 15.71
C SER A 68 -4.66 3.96 14.34
N SER A 69 -4.04 2.92 13.77
CA SER A 69 -3.32 3.00 12.50
C SER A 69 -4.10 2.37 11.36
N TYR A 70 -4.03 3.01 10.19
CA TYR A 70 -4.65 2.59 8.95
C TYR A 70 -3.62 2.58 7.83
N ILE A 71 -3.76 1.64 6.91
CA ILE A 71 -2.97 1.59 5.69
C ILE A 71 -3.87 1.30 4.50
N GLN A 72 -3.57 1.96 3.39
CA GLN A 72 -4.23 1.80 2.11
C GLN A 72 -3.15 1.62 1.05
N VAL A 73 -3.27 0.57 0.25
CA VAL A 73 -2.40 0.27 -0.87
C VAL A 73 -3.25 0.16 -2.12
N GLU A 74 -3.03 1.06 -3.05
CA GLU A 74 -3.60 1.03 -4.39
C GLU A 74 -2.54 0.57 -5.38
N ILE A 75 -2.88 -0.42 -6.20
CA ILE A 75 -1.99 -1.04 -7.18
C ILE A 75 -2.66 -0.92 -8.53
N THR A 76 -1.96 -0.36 -9.50
CA THR A 76 -2.47 -0.17 -10.86
C THR A 76 -1.43 -0.63 -11.87
N GLU A 77 -1.87 -1.44 -12.83
CA GLU A 77 -1.02 -1.90 -13.93
C GLU A 77 -1.07 -0.88 -15.08
N GLU A 78 0.07 -0.28 -15.41
CA GLU A 78 0.25 0.65 -16.52
C GLU A 78 1.43 0.18 -17.39
N ALA A 79 2.31 1.09 -17.83
CA ALA A 79 3.60 0.73 -18.43
C ALA A 79 4.52 -0.03 -17.45
N PHE A 80 4.27 0.14 -16.15
CA PHE A 80 4.80 -0.63 -15.03
C PHE A 80 3.70 -0.69 -13.95
N THR A 81 3.87 -1.55 -12.95
CA THR A 81 2.93 -1.61 -11.82
C THR A 81 3.24 -0.50 -10.83
N LYS A 82 2.30 0.44 -10.70
CA LYS A 82 2.35 1.54 -9.73
C LYS A 82 1.74 1.08 -8.41
N ILE A 83 2.38 1.44 -7.30
CA ILE A 83 1.98 1.09 -5.95
C ILE A 83 1.89 2.37 -5.12
N SER A 84 0.68 2.81 -4.78
CA SER A 84 0.45 3.98 -3.94
C SER A 84 0.08 3.52 -2.52
N VAL A 85 0.96 3.78 -1.56
CA VAL A 85 0.78 3.44 -0.15
C VAL A 85 0.47 4.70 0.63
N THR A 86 -0.68 4.73 1.31
CA THR A 86 -1.00 5.72 2.33
C THR A 86 -1.05 5.04 3.69
N TYR A 87 -0.23 5.50 4.63
CA TYR A 87 -0.25 5.07 6.02
C TYR A 87 -0.67 6.24 6.90
N THR A 88 -1.65 6.04 7.76
CA THR A 88 -2.17 7.07 8.66
C THR A 88 -2.14 6.53 10.08
N SER A 89 -1.63 7.32 11.02
CA SER A 89 -1.62 6.99 12.45
C SER A 89 -1.93 8.22 13.29
N SER A 90 -2.67 8.01 14.38
CA SER A 90 -2.88 8.99 15.46
C SER A 90 -2.24 8.51 16.74
#